data_AF-A0A942GTZ9-F1
#
_entry.id   AF-A0A942GTZ9-F1
#
_cell.length_a   1.000
_cell.length_b   1.000
_cell.length_c   1.000
_cell.angle_alpha   90.00
_cell.angle_beta   90.00
_cell.angle_gamma   90.00
#
_symmetry.space_group_name_H-M   'P 1'
#
loop_
_entity.id
_entity.type
_entity.pdbx_description
1 polymer ?
#
loop_
_entity_poly.entity_id
_entity_poly.type
_entity_poly.pdbx_seq_one_letter_code
_entity_poly.pdbx_strand_id
1 'polypeptide(L)'
;MVLPKYASVSYNYLTGQGRAAADVSATVNLLEIQKGALFETNNANGDSTLHLNGYTNLTLPINVPNSDISPDSFNFDNILFYLTSVTVNYYNGNIPETITQQNPVNNFYSANIQAFPGRYCNVDMRVDDGMFVQYDQFGTPSIGFNETNFLESNFPNGVEHVFKSKLADYVRFDFPGIAAKPNLSDGTPAGALYLSGDSIGISPYADSGPFELHPAPGTVYKGSFGRTTLPDGSKPPGTYTIQEPNPGDILGISQTPSLTGLFNMINVVFGNVSTFEVILFPRSADDGIDQIVLVALDAQLKATTLYLGQADLNAGTFSAHPIDQLDAVSPTGVISGTLTNLHDAAGTTVTAQAKVRQGTFTITTGGVPTGFAATGRFVVFRI
;
A
#
# COMPACT_ATOMS: atom_id res chain seq x y z
N MET A 1 2.02 21.91 -3.92
CA MET A 1 2.30 20.75 -3.07
C MET A 1 3.76 20.37 -3.24
N VAL A 2 4.53 20.20 -2.17
CA VAL A 2 5.89 19.62 -2.25
C VAL A 2 5.74 18.16 -1.85
N LEU A 3 5.27 17.33 -2.78
CA LEU A 3 5.50 15.88 -2.64
C LEU A 3 7.02 15.66 -2.61
N PRO A 4 7.52 14.67 -1.86
CA PRO A 4 8.95 14.45 -1.74
C PRO A 4 9.59 14.35 -3.14
N LYS A 5 10.75 14.99 -3.33
CA LYS A 5 11.56 14.89 -4.55
C LYS A 5 12.23 13.50 -4.69
N TYR A 6 11.63 12.47 -4.11
CA TYR A 6 12.15 11.13 -3.94
C TYR A 6 10.97 10.16 -3.96
N ALA A 7 11.17 8.95 -4.48
CA ALA A 7 10.26 7.84 -4.18
C ALA A 7 10.63 7.28 -2.80
N SER A 8 9.64 6.87 -2.02
CA SER A 8 9.87 6.22 -0.72
C SER A 8 9.41 4.78 -0.78
N VAL A 9 10.33 3.83 -0.57
CA VAL A 9 10.05 2.40 -0.47
C VAL A 9 10.30 1.98 0.96
N SER A 10 9.32 1.42 1.65
CA SER A 10 9.47 1.00 3.04
C SER A 10 9.41 -0.52 3.19
N TYR A 11 10.30 -1.04 4.02
CA TYR A 11 10.22 -2.39 4.55
C TYR A 11 9.21 -2.39 5.68
N ASN A 12 8.19 -3.22 5.57
CA ASN A 12 7.17 -3.38 6.59
C ASN A 12 7.34 -4.76 7.22
N TYR A 13 8.12 -4.83 8.30
CA TYR A 13 8.36 -6.06 9.04
C TYR A 13 7.14 -6.35 9.93
N LEU A 14 6.49 -7.48 9.64
CA LEU A 14 5.35 -8.00 10.37
C LEU A 14 5.83 -9.16 11.24
N THR A 15 5.85 -8.96 12.56
CA THR A 15 6.40 -9.97 13.48
C THR A 15 5.33 -10.69 14.28
N GLY A 16 5.74 -11.83 14.85
CA GLY A 16 4.97 -12.58 15.82
C GLY A 16 4.31 -13.85 15.28
N GLN A 17 4.47 -14.95 16.01
CA GLN A 17 3.65 -16.17 15.90
C GLN A 17 2.71 -16.38 17.09
N GLY A 18 2.86 -15.56 18.15
CA GLY A 18 2.05 -15.61 19.36
C GLY A 18 2.44 -16.78 20.25
N ARG A 19 3.19 -16.45 21.32
CA ARG A 19 3.66 -17.34 22.41
C ARG A 19 4.91 -18.16 22.09
N ALA A 20 6.04 -17.48 21.97
CA ALA A 20 7.34 -18.09 22.26
C ALA A 20 7.52 -18.24 23.78
N ALA A 21 8.13 -19.35 24.23
CA ALA A 21 8.48 -19.55 25.64
C ALA A 21 9.67 -18.65 26.09
N ALA A 22 10.46 -18.17 25.13
CA ALA A 22 11.60 -17.28 25.32
C ALA A 22 11.32 -15.91 24.70
N ASP A 23 12.08 -14.90 25.15
CA ASP A 23 12.04 -13.58 24.50
C ASP A 23 13.02 -13.55 23.33
N VAL A 24 12.50 -13.34 22.12
CA VAL A 24 13.24 -13.45 20.87
C VAL A 24 13.19 -12.14 20.13
N SER A 25 14.36 -11.56 19.85
CA SER A 25 14.49 -10.30 19.13
C SER A 25 15.54 -10.39 18.03
N ALA A 26 15.30 -9.71 16.91
CA ALA A 26 16.28 -9.51 15.86
C ALA A 26 16.66 -8.04 15.71
N THR A 27 17.87 -7.77 15.26
CA THR A 27 18.35 -6.43 14.95
C THR A 27 18.55 -6.28 13.46
N VAL A 28 18.00 -5.20 12.91
CA VAL A 28 18.18 -4.75 11.51
C VAL A 28 18.91 -3.43 11.52
N ASN A 29 19.96 -3.29 10.71
CA ASN A 29 20.67 -2.02 10.53
C ASN A 29 20.91 -1.62 9.07
N LEU A 30 20.68 -2.54 8.12
CA LEU A 30 20.88 -2.33 6.69
C LEU A 30 19.62 -2.79 5.94
N LEU A 31 19.15 -1.92 5.06
CA LEU A 31 18.11 -2.22 4.08
C LEU A 31 18.69 -1.98 2.70
N GLU A 32 18.38 -2.83 1.73
CA GLU A 32 18.87 -2.69 0.36
C GLU A 32 17.87 -3.20 -0.68
N ILE A 33 17.63 -2.41 -1.72
CA ILE A 33 16.90 -2.83 -2.91
C ILE A 33 17.80 -2.66 -4.14
N GLN A 34 17.75 -3.59 -5.09
CA GLN A 34 18.70 -3.61 -6.21
C GLN A 34 18.06 -3.94 -7.56
N LYS A 35 18.62 -3.36 -8.62
CA LYS A 35 18.38 -3.67 -10.03
C LYS A 35 19.72 -3.79 -10.77
N GLY A 36 20.17 -5.01 -10.99
CA GLY A 36 21.50 -5.26 -11.56
C GLY A 36 22.59 -4.65 -10.67
N ALA A 37 23.37 -3.70 -11.18
CA ALA A 37 24.42 -3.01 -10.42
C ALA A 37 23.93 -1.75 -9.68
N LEU A 38 22.70 -1.30 -9.92
CA LEU A 38 22.10 -0.15 -9.25
C LEU A 38 21.44 -0.63 -7.96
N PHE A 39 21.75 0.02 -6.84
CA PHE A 39 21.19 -0.32 -5.55
C PHE A 39 20.92 0.93 -4.73
N GLU A 40 19.90 0.86 -3.90
CA GLU A 40 19.60 1.89 -2.91
C GLU A 40 19.65 1.26 -1.54
N THR A 41 20.35 1.94 -0.63
CA THR A 41 20.48 1.47 0.75
C THR A 41 19.94 2.50 1.72
N ASN A 42 19.41 2.01 2.84
CA ASN A 42 19.32 2.81 4.03
C ASN A 42 20.05 2.08 5.16
N ASN A 43 21.12 2.70 5.64
CA ASN A 43 21.60 2.40 6.98
C ASN A 43 20.66 3.16 7.92
N ALA A 44 19.69 2.47 8.51
CA ALA A 44 18.91 3.04 9.59
C ALA A 44 19.91 3.70 10.56
N ASN A 45 19.69 4.96 10.94
CA ASN A 45 20.61 5.74 11.80
C ASN A 45 20.63 5.16 13.23
N GLY A 46 20.99 3.89 13.39
CA GLY A 46 20.83 3.06 14.58
C GLY A 46 20.27 1.67 14.25
N ASP A 47 20.60 0.73 15.12
CA ASP A 47 20.02 -0.61 15.16
C ASP A 47 18.52 -0.52 15.44
N SER A 48 17.71 -1.17 14.61
CA SER A 48 16.27 -1.30 14.81
C SER A 48 15.95 -2.71 15.29
N THR A 49 15.18 -2.81 16.37
CA THR A 49 14.83 -4.10 16.99
C THR A 49 13.47 -4.58 16.54
N LEU A 50 13.42 -5.81 16.03
CA LEU A 50 12.24 -6.60 15.74
C LEU A 50 11.97 -7.52 16.94
N HIS A 51 10.76 -7.45 17.51
CA HIS A 51 10.33 -8.39 18.54
C HIS A 51 9.62 -9.57 17.86
N LEU A 52 10.32 -10.70 17.72
CA LEU A 52 9.87 -11.81 16.87
C LEU A 52 8.79 -12.68 17.52
N ASN A 53 8.77 -12.71 18.85
CA ASN A 53 7.80 -13.43 19.67
C ASN A 53 6.49 -12.65 19.92
N GLY A 54 6.49 -11.34 19.65
CA GLY A 54 5.36 -10.44 19.85
C GLY A 54 4.79 -9.97 18.52
N TYR A 55 3.49 -9.65 18.50
CA TYR A 55 2.86 -9.05 17.32
C TYR A 55 3.21 -7.58 17.23
N THR A 56 4.26 -7.26 16.49
CA THR A 56 4.63 -5.87 16.21
C THR A 56 4.74 -5.61 14.71
N ASN A 57 4.68 -4.33 14.38
CA ASN A 57 4.97 -3.83 13.05
C ASN A 57 6.12 -2.83 13.19
N LEU A 58 7.16 -3.03 12.39
CA LEU A 58 8.22 -2.05 12.21
C LEU A 58 8.31 -1.67 10.74
N THR A 59 8.06 -0.41 10.43
CA THR A 59 8.24 0.15 9.09
C THR A 59 9.55 0.94 9.03
N LEU A 60 10.43 0.57 8.11
CA LEU A 60 11.70 1.26 7.86
C LEU A 60 11.80 1.73 6.40
N PRO A 61 11.94 3.03 6.12
CA PRO A 61 11.97 3.56 4.76
C PRO A 61 13.36 3.43 4.11
N ILE A 62 13.40 3.32 2.79
CA ILE A 62 14.52 3.63 1.90
C ILE A 62 14.07 4.80 1.01
N ASN A 63 14.87 5.86 1.00
CA ASN A 63 14.65 6.98 0.09
C ASN A 63 15.36 6.67 -1.22
N VAL A 64 14.60 6.60 -2.31
CA VAL A 64 15.15 6.40 -3.65
C VAL A 64 15.32 7.77 -4.31
N PRO A 65 16.56 8.22 -4.58
CA PRO A 65 16.80 9.54 -5.15
C PRO A 65 16.15 9.71 -6.52
N ASN A 66 15.55 10.88 -6.78
CA ASN A 66 15.00 11.20 -8.11
C ASN A 66 16.05 11.26 -9.24
N SER A 67 17.35 11.29 -8.92
CA SER A 67 18.42 11.23 -9.92
C SER A 67 18.61 9.82 -10.49
N ASP A 68 18.32 8.80 -9.69
CA ASP A 68 18.53 7.40 -10.01
C ASP A 68 17.30 6.77 -10.67
N ILE A 69 16.18 7.49 -10.61
CA ILE A 69 14.94 7.18 -11.32
C ILE A 69 14.70 8.20 -12.43
N SER A 70 14.20 7.74 -13.58
CA SER A 70 13.56 8.62 -14.56
C SER A 70 12.48 9.46 -13.82
N PRO A 71 11.97 10.60 -14.33
CA PRO A 71 10.71 11.16 -13.84
C PRO A 71 9.53 10.15 -13.83
N ASP A 72 9.73 8.96 -14.41
CA ASP A 72 8.85 7.80 -14.40
C ASP A 72 9.09 6.89 -13.19
N SER A 73 8.27 5.87 -13.06
CA SER A 73 8.47 4.83 -12.06
C SER A 73 9.75 4.01 -12.35
N PHE A 74 10.33 3.39 -11.33
CA PHE A 74 11.51 2.53 -11.47
C PHE A 74 11.35 1.22 -10.72
N ASN A 75 11.59 0.09 -11.39
CA ASN A 75 11.50 -1.23 -10.76
C ASN A 75 12.85 -1.72 -10.23
N PHE A 76 12.86 -2.20 -8.99
CA PHE A 76 13.93 -3.01 -8.41
C PHE A 76 13.56 -4.49 -8.43
N ASP A 77 14.54 -5.34 -8.76
CA ASP A 77 14.34 -6.77 -9.04
C ASP A 77 14.74 -7.68 -7.87
N ASN A 78 15.42 -7.14 -6.85
CA ASN A 78 15.71 -7.88 -5.62
C ASN A 78 15.66 -7.01 -4.38
N ILE A 79 15.47 -7.67 -3.25
CA ILE A 79 15.41 -7.08 -1.92
C ILE A 79 16.31 -7.86 -0.96
N LEU A 80 17.05 -7.15 -0.12
CA LEU A 80 17.90 -7.75 0.91
C LEU A 80 17.10 -8.00 2.19
N PHE A 81 17.10 -9.24 2.66
CA PHE A 81 16.77 -9.51 4.06
C PHE A 81 18.06 -9.71 4.83
N TYR A 82 18.37 -8.77 5.72
CA TYR A 82 19.58 -8.77 6.51
C TYR A 82 19.27 -8.52 7.97
N LEU A 83 19.74 -9.43 8.82
CA LEU A 83 19.66 -9.31 10.27
C LEU A 83 21.08 -9.26 10.81
N THR A 84 21.42 -8.18 11.52
CA THR A 84 22.72 -8.00 12.16
C THR A 84 22.91 -8.97 13.32
N SER A 85 21.84 -9.22 14.09
CA SER A 85 21.85 -10.25 15.12
C SER A 85 20.46 -10.77 15.44
N VAL A 86 20.40 -11.97 16.01
CA VAL A 86 19.21 -12.52 16.68
C VAL A 86 19.62 -12.88 18.09
N THR A 87 18.80 -12.49 19.05
CA THR A 87 19.01 -12.72 20.49
C THR A 87 17.82 -13.46 21.07
N VAL A 88 18.10 -14.49 21.86
CA VAL A 88 17.12 -15.28 22.60
C VAL A 88 17.46 -15.16 24.09
N ASN A 89 16.54 -14.57 24.85
CA ASN A 89 16.59 -14.56 26.31
C ASN A 89 15.66 -15.65 26.84
N TYR A 90 16.21 -16.61 27.56
CA TYR A 90 15.47 -17.76 28.05
C TYR A 90 15.84 -18.09 29.49
N TYR A 91 15.08 -19.01 30.09
CA TYR A 91 15.36 -19.52 31.43
C TYR A 91 15.77 -20.98 31.35
N ASN A 92 16.96 -21.29 31.87
CA ASN A 92 17.39 -22.65 32.14
C ASN A 92 17.06 -22.98 33.60
N GLY A 93 15.84 -23.48 33.83
CA GLY A 93 15.26 -23.57 35.16
C GLY A 93 14.96 -22.17 35.73
N ASN A 94 15.69 -21.74 36.75
CA ASN A 94 15.55 -20.40 37.36
C ASN A 94 16.68 -19.43 36.95
N ILE A 95 17.59 -19.86 36.08
CA ILE A 95 18.75 -19.06 35.67
C ILE A 95 18.42 -18.38 34.34
N PRO A 96 18.43 -17.03 34.27
CA PRO A 96 18.28 -16.32 33.02
C PRO A 96 19.57 -16.49 32.19
N GLU A 97 19.40 -16.86 30.92
CA GLU A 97 20.47 -17.02 29.95
C GLU A 97 20.14 -16.26 28.66
N THR A 98 21.19 -15.84 27.94
CA THR A 98 21.07 -15.11 26.67
C THR A 98 21.97 -15.77 25.64
N ILE A 99 21.40 -16.07 24.47
CA ILE A 99 22.15 -16.53 23.29
C ILE A 99 21.99 -15.46 22.22
N THR A 100 23.09 -15.06 21.61
CA THR A 100 23.09 -14.12 20.48
C THR A 100 23.86 -14.71 19.32
N GLN A 101 23.23 -14.75 18.15
CA GLN A 101 23.89 -15.05 16.89
C GLN A 101 24.08 -13.76 16.10
N GLN A 102 25.30 -13.53 15.61
CA GLN A 102 25.63 -12.40 14.75
C GLN A 102 25.46 -12.79 13.28
N ASN A 103 24.97 -11.85 12.48
CA ASN A 103 24.69 -11.97 11.05
C ASN A 103 23.95 -13.27 10.66
N PRO A 104 22.85 -13.65 11.33
CA PRO A 104 22.14 -14.89 11.04
C PRO A 104 21.51 -14.92 9.64
N VAL A 105 21.30 -13.75 9.01
CA VAL A 105 20.72 -13.64 7.66
C VAL A 105 21.42 -12.56 6.85
N ASN A 106 21.75 -12.90 5.60
CA ASN A 106 22.26 -11.97 4.59
C ASN A 106 21.90 -12.49 3.19
N ASN A 107 20.60 -12.52 2.88
CA ASN A 107 20.10 -13.14 1.66
C ASN A 107 19.36 -12.11 0.81
N PHE A 108 19.61 -12.14 -0.49
CA PHE A 108 18.77 -11.45 -1.46
C PHE A 108 17.65 -12.36 -1.94
N TYR A 109 16.45 -11.79 -2.02
CA TYR A 109 15.27 -12.45 -2.59
C TYR A 109 14.81 -11.70 -3.82
N SER A 110 14.24 -12.44 -4.77
CA SER A 110 13.61 -11.84 -5.94
C SER A 110 12.48 -10.93 -5.52
N ALA A 111 12.36 -9.79 -6.21
CA ALA A 111 11.37 -8.77 -5.91
C ALA A 111 10.88 -8.08 -7.19
N ASN A 112 9.72 -7.46 -7.10
CA ASN A 112 9.17 -6.54 -8.07
C ASN A 112 8.70 -5.32 -7.27
N ILE A 113 9.64 -4.39 -7.07
CA ILE A 113 9.46 -3.21 -6.23
C ILE A 113 9.48 -2.00 -7.13
N GLN A 114 8.28 -1.55 -7.49
CA GLN A 114 8.12 -0.33 -8.23
C GLN A 114 8.19 0.87 -7.29
N ALA A 115 9.16 1.74 -7.51
CA ALA A 115 9.31 3.02 -6.84
C ALA A 115 8.69 4.13 -7.71
N PHE A 116 7.75 4.87 -7.15
CA PHE A 116 7.08 5.99 -7.83
C PHE A 116 7.55 7.32 -7.24
N PRO A 117 8.11 8.25 -8.04
CA PRO A 117 8.49 9.57 -7.58
C PRO A 117 7.36 10.25 -6.77
N GLY A 118 7.69 10.63 -5.53
CA GLY A 118 6.82 11.30 -4.56
C GLY A 118 5.58 10.54 -4.09
N ARG A 119 5.61 9.20 -4.23
CA ARG A 119 4.65 8.29 -3.62
C ARG A 119 5.32 7.37 -2.60
N TYR A 120 4.52 6.73 -1.76
CA TYR A 120 4.98 5.82 -0.71
C TYR A 120 4.61 4.39 -1.09
N CYS A 121 5.60 3.52 -1.15
CA CYS A 121 5.43 2.10 -1.45
C CYS A 121 5.89 1.28 -0.24
N ASN A 122 5.18 0.20 0.07
CA ASN A 122 5.56 -0.74 1.13
C ASN A 122 5.84 -2.12 0.53
N VAL A 123 6.80 -2.82 1.11
CA VAL A 123 7.04 -4.25 0.90
C VAL A 123 6.85 -4.94 2.25
N ASP A 124 5.83 -5.80 2.32
CA ASP A 124 5.50 -6.51 3.56
C ASP A 124 6.39 -7.75 3.68
N MET A 125 7.02 -7.94 4.85
CA MET A 125 7.83 -9.12 5.17
C MET A 125 7.40 -9.68 6.51
N ARG A 126 6.94 -10.93 6.52
CA ARG A 126 6.65 -11.68 7.74
C ARG A 126 7.92 -12.28 8.29
N VAL A 127 8.18 -12.03 9.59
CA VAL A 127 9.36 -12.49 10.32
C VAL A 127 8.96 -12.89 11.73
N ASP A 128 9.00 -14.18 12.05
CA ASP A 128 8.66 -14.69 13.39
C ASP A 128 9.82 -15.46 14.03
N ASP A 129 9.69 -15.82 15.30
CA ASP A 129 10.72 -16.55 16.02
C ASP A 129 10.85 -18.02 15.60
N GLY A 130 9.78 -18.64 15.06
CA GLY A 130 9.82 -19.97 14.48
C GLY A 130 10.72 -20.08 13.24
N MET A 131 11.09 -18.96 12.63
CA MET A 131 12.10 -18.89 11.57
C MET A 131 13.54 -18.93 12.09
N PHE A 132 13.77 -18.75 13.40
CA PHE A 132 15.13 -18.61 13.96
C PHE A 132 15.43 -19.54 15.12
N VAL A 133 14.42 -19.93 15.90
CA VAL A 133 14.64 -20.64 17.16
C VAL A 133 14.20 -22.08 17.04
N GLN A 134 15.14 -22.99 17.32
CA GLN A 134 14.87 -24.42 17.46
C GLN A 134 15.23 -24.86 18.87
N TYR A 135 14.39 -25.69 19.49
CA TYR A 135 14.62 -26.21 20.82
C TYR A 135 15.09 -27.67 20.75
N ASP A 136 16.12 -28.01 21.52
CA ASP A 136 16.51 -29.40 21.71
C ASP A 136 15.51 -30.16 22.60
N GLN A 137 15.73 -31.46 22.78
CA GLN A 137 14.88 -32.32 23.62
C GLN A 137 14.84 -31.90 25.11
N PHE A 138 15.70 -31.00 25.55
CA PHE A 138 15.79 -30.46 26.90
C PHE A 138 15.23 -29.03 27.01
N GLY A 139 14.77 -28.44 25.92
CA GLY A 139 14.25 -27.07 25.88
C GLY A 139 15.34 -25.99 25.77
N THR A 140 16.58 -26.36 25.44
CA THR A 140 17.65 -25.39 25.17
C THR A 140 17.48 -24.81 23.77
N PRO A 141 17.40 -23.48 23.61
CA PRO A 141 17.27 -22.87 22.30
C PRO A 141 18.60 -22.89 21.55
N SER A 142 18.52 -23.03 20.23
CA SER A 142 19.59 -22.76 19.27
C SER A 142 19.07 -21.81 18.21
N ILE A 143 19.96 -20.98 17.67
CA ILE A 143 19.61 -19.98 16.66
C ILE A 143 20.12 -20.46 15.29
N GLY A 144 19.22 -20.50 14.32
CA GLY A 144 19.52 -20.80 12.93
C GLY A 144 18.38 -20.35 12.02
N PHE A 145 18.71 -19.65 10.94
CA PHE A 145 17.70 -19.16 10.00
C PHE A 145 17.11 -20.30 9.18
N ASN A 146 15.82 -20.53 9.34
CA ASN A 146 15.02 -21.44 8.54
C ASN A 146 14.40 -20.69 7.36
N GLU A 147 15.17 -20.61 6.28
CA GLU A 147 14.74 -19.95 5.04
C GLU A 147 13.48 -20.59 4.44
N THR A 148 13.27 -21.89 4.61
CA THR A 148 12.06 -22.57 4.13
C THR A 148 10.82 -22.02 4.84
N ASN A 149 10.84 -21.93 6.17
CA ASN A 149 9.71 -21.37 6.94
C ASN A 149 9.49 -19.87 6.62
N PHE A 150 10.57 -19.12 6.40
CA PHE A 150 10.48 -17.73 5.95
C PHE A 150 9.78 -17.60 4.60
N LEU A 151 10.16 -18.41 3.61
CA LEU A 151 9.54 -18.40 2.29
C LEU A 151 8.08 -18.87 2.34
N GLU A 152 7.76 -19.93 3.09
CA GLU A 152 6.39 -20.41 3.27
C GLU A 152 5.49 -19.36 3.93
N SER A 153 6.00 -18.63 4.93
CA SER A 153 5.24 -17.58 5.62
C SER A 153 4.96 -16.36 4.75
N ASN A 154 5.91 -15.99 3.88
CA ASN A 154 5.78 -14.86 2.97
C ASN A 154 5.07 -15.22 1.65
N PHE A 155 5.11 -16.49 1.25
CA PHE A 155 4.55 -17.00 0.00
C PHE A 155 3.75 -18.31 0.21
N PRO A 156 2.66 -18.29 0.99
CA PRO A 156 1.95 -19.52 1.42
C PRO A 156 1.36 -20.36 0.29
N ASN A 157 1.25 -19.81 -0.93
CA ASN A 157 0.74 -20.52 -2.10
C ASN A 157 1.85 -21.00 -3.05
N GLY A 158 3.13 -20.72 -2.78
CA GLY A 158 4.31 -21.28 -3.47
C GLY A 158 4.44 -21.03 -4.98
N VAL A 159 3.53 -20.29 -5.60
CA VAL A 159 3.52 -20.11 -7.07
C VAL A 159 4.65 -19.20 -7.55
N GLU A 160 5.07 -18.23 -6.73
CA GLU A 160 6.13 -17.27 -7.05
C GLU A 160 6.74 -16.71 -5.74
N HIS A 161 8.04 -16.92 -5.52
CA HIS A 161 8.79 -16.33 -4.39
C HIS A 161 9.33 -14.95 -4.76
N VAL A 162 8.42 -14.04 -5.09
CA VAL A 162 8.76 -12.66 -5.48
C VAL A 162 8.05 -11.69 -4.56
N PHE A 163 8.82 -10.93 -3.79
CA PHE A 163 8.29 -9.83 -2.98
C PHE A 163 7.73 -8.74 -3.89
N LYS A 164 6.52 -8.26 -3.63
CA LYS A 164 5.86 -7.22 -4.44
C LYS A 164 5.61 -5.98 -3.61
N SER A 165 5.90 -4.80 -4.17
CA SER A 165 5.53 -3.55 -3.52
C SER A 165 4.04 -3.25 -3.68
N LYS A 166 3.50 -2.46 -2.75
CA LYS A 166 2.14 -1.91 -2.77
C LYS A 166 2.21 -0.42 -2.48
N LEU A 167 1.36 0.37 -3.13
CA LEU A 167 1.19 1.78 -2.86
C LEU A 167 0.44 1.99 -1.53
N ALA A 168 1.08 2.70 -0.61
CA ALA A 168 0.63 2.93 0.77
C ALA A 168 0.16 4.37 1.02
N ASP A 169 0.19 5.23 0.00
CA ASP A 169 -0.41 6.56 0.03
C ASP A 169 -1.75 6.58 -0.71
N TYR A 170 -2.79 7.07 -0.04
CA TYR A 170 -4.14 7.14 -0.57
C TYR A 170 -4.59 8.58 -0.80
N VAL A 171 -5.44 8.76 -1.80
CA VAL A 171 -6.17 9.99 -2.01
C VAL A 171 -7.62 9.79 -1.59
N ARG A 172 -8.07 10.64 -0.66
CA ARG A 172 -9.40 10.62 -0.07
C ARG A 172 -10.37 11.50 -0.85
N PHE A 173 -11.52 10.93 -1.18
CA PHE A 173 -12.69 11.55 -1.79
C PHE A 173 -13.87 11.44 -0.83
N ASP A 174 -14.36 12.56 -0.32
CA ASP A 174 -15.52 12.57 0.57
C ASP A 174 -16.82 12.58 -0.24
N PHE A 175 -17.78 11.74 0.09
CA PHE A 175 -19.08 11.66 -0.58
C PHE A 175 -20.29 11.60 0.37
N PRO A 176 -20.37 12.44 1.42
CA PRO A 176 -21.44 12.35 2.40
C PRO A 176 -22.85 12.54 1.82
N GLY A 177 -22.98 13.27 0.70
CA GLY A 177 -24.25 13.61 0.07
C GLY A 177 -24.76 12.64 -1.00
N ILE A 178 -23.99 11.62 -1.40
CA ILE A 178 -24.45 10.63 -2.40
C ILE A 178 -25.49 9.72 -1.74
N ALA A 179 -26.66 9.52 -2.34
CA ALA A 179 -27.73 8.74 -1.72
C ALA A 179 -27.43 7.22 -1.71
N ALA A 180 -26.98 6.67 -2.83
CA ALA A 180 -26.57 5.27 -2.95
C ALA A 180 -25.09 5.14 -2.60
N LYS A 181 -24.77 4.45 -1.49
CA LYS A 181 -23.40 4.30 -1.00
C LYS A 181 -23.10 2.83 -0.76
N PRO A 182 -21.83 2.40 -0.92
CA PRO A 182 -21.42 1.10 -0.43
C PRO A 182 -21.49 1.08 1.09
N ASN A 183 -21.72 -0.10 1.65
CA ASN A 183 -21.66 -0.32 3.09
C ASN A 183 -20.33 -0.97 3.43
N LEU A 184 -19.81 -0.64 4.61
CA LEU A 184 -18.80 -1.45 5.27
C LEU A 184 -19.39 -2.82 5.61
N SER A 185 -18.52 -3.77 5.93
CA SER A 185 -18.88 -5.15 6.30
C SER A 185 -19.76 -5.23 7.55
N ASP A 186 -19.80 -4.18 8.38
CA ASP A 186 -20.68 -4.07 9.55
C ASP A 186 -22.06 -3.45 9.22
N GLY A 187 -22.30 -3.11 7.96
CA GLY A 187 -23.52 -2.46 7.48
C GLY A 187 -23.51 -0.93 7.57
N THR A 188 -22.46 -0.32 8.11
CA THR A 188 -22.34 1.14 8.18
C THR A 188 -22.14 1.73 6.77
N PRO A 189 -22.95 2.71 6.34
CA PRO A 189 -22.74 3.35 5.05
C PRO A 189 -21.39 4.08 5.00
N ALA A 190 -20.63 3.86 3.94
CA ALA A 190 -19.42 4.61 3.68
C ALA A 190 -19.74 6.09 3.41
N GLY A 191 -18.77 6.97 3.61
CA GLY A 191 -18.88 8.37 3.20
C GLY A 191 -17.55 8.98 2.77
N ALA A 192 -16.49 8.19 2.71
CA ALA A 192 -15.22 8.53 2.10
C ALA A 192 -14.64 7.33 1.34
N LEU A 193 -14.02 7.61 0.20
CA LEU A 193 -13.34 6.67 -0.70
C LEU A 193 -11.86 7.02 -0.67
N TYR A 194 -11.02 6.01 -0.68
CA TYR A 194 -9.57 6.14 -0.65
C TYR A 194 -9.02 5.35 -1.82
N LEU A 195 -8.24 5.99 -2.68
CA LEU A 195 -7.61 5.34 -3.83
C LEU A 195 -6.09 5.47 -3.76
N SER A 196 -5.39 4.35 -3.90
CA SER A 196 -3.94 4.33 -4.10
C SER A 196 -3.56 3.93 -5.52
N GLY A 197 -4.41 3.15 -6.20
CA GLY A 197 -4.11 2.43 -7.44
C GLY A 197 -4.14 0.92 -7.24
N ASP A 198 -3.61 0.41 -6.13
CA ASP A 198 -3.56 -1.03 -5.86
C ASP A 198 -4.81 -1.57 -5.18
N SER A 199 -5.49 -0.72 -4.42
CA SER A 199 -6.63 -1.12 -3.61
C SER A 199 -7.55 0.04 -3.33
N ILE A 200 -8.79 -0.29 -3.01
CA ILE A 200 -9.84 0.68 -2.74
C ILE A 200 -10.14 0.65 -1.24
N GLY A 201 -10.01 1.80 -0.57
CA GLY A 201 -10.40 1.95 0.81
C GLY A 201 -11.76 2.65 0.95
N ILE A 202 -12.57 2.24 1.91
CA ILE A 202 -13.78 2.95 2.30
C ILE A 202 -13.83 3.16 3.81
N SER A 203 -14.46 4.25 4.23
CA SER A 203 -14.74 4.51 5.63
C SER A 203 -16.01 5.35 5.82
N PRO A 204 -16.59 5.37 7.03
CA PRO A 204 -17.61 6.34 7.37
C PRO A 204 -17.05 7.76 7.27
N TYR A 205 -17.88 8.73 6.89
CA TYR A 205 -17.47 10.12 6.80
C TYR A 205 -17.13 10.68 8.20
N ALA A 206 -15.84 10.69 8.54
CA ALA A 206 -15.30 11.24 9.79
C ALA A 206 -13.80 11.57 9.64
N ASP A 207 -13.18 12.17 10.66
CA ASP A 207 -11.73 12.36 10.76
C ASP A 207 -11.03 11.15 11.44
N SER A 208 -11.79 10.21 12.01
CA SER A 208 -11.28 8.92 12.50
C SER A 208 -12.40 7.88 12.56
N GLY A 209 -12.05 6.59 12.57
CA GLY A 209 -13.05 5.52 12.67
C GLY A 209 -12.61 4.20 12.00
N PRO A 210 -13.58 3.30 11.73
CA PRO A 210 -13.30 2.05 11.04
C PRO A 210 -12.92 2.32 9.57
N PHE A 211 -12.05 1.47 9.04
CA PHE A 211 -11.55 1.53 7.67
C PHE A 211 -11.61 0.13 7.07
N GLU A 212 -12.07 0.01 5.83
CA GLU A 212 -12.05 -1.24 5.09
C GLU A 212 -11.26 -1.08 3.80
N LEU A 213 -10.42 -2.06 3.50
CA LEU A 213 -9.59 -2.09 2.29
C LEU A 213 -9.98 -3.29 1.42
N HIS A 214 -10.26 -2.99 0.16
CA HIS A 214 -10.72 -3.91 -0.87
C HIS A 214 -9.61 -4.00 -1.94
N PRO A 215 -8.62 -4.91 -1.77
CA PRO A 215 -7.56 -5.11 -2.76
C PRO A 215 -8.02 -5.88 -4.00
N ALA A 216 -9.10 -6.65 -3.87
CA ALA A 216 -9.71 -7.39 -4.96
C ALA A 216 -11.21 -7.60 -4.64
N PRO A 217 -12.06 -7.81 -5.65
CA PRO A 217 -13.47 -8.11 -5.43
C PRO A 217 -13.66 -9.25 -4.43
N GLY A 218 -14.47 -9.02 -3.38
CA GLY A 218 -14.79 -10.01 -2.35
C GLY A 218 -13.71 -10.23 -1.28
N THR A 219 -12.56 -9.54 -1.36
CA THR A 219 -11.55 -9.54 -0.29
C THR A 219 -11.64 -8.24 0.49
N VAL A 220 -11.77 -8.33 1.81
CA VAL A 220 -11.85 -7.15 2.69
C VAL A 220 -10.89 -7.30 3.85
N TYR A 221 -10.03 -6.30 4.03
CA TYR A 221 -9.23 -6.14 5.24
C TYR A 221 -9.79 -5.01 6.08
N LYS A 222 -9.87 -5.21 7.39
CA LYS A 222 -10.42 -4.25 8.33
C LYS A 222 -9.31 -3.47 9.01
N GLY A 223 -9.61 -2.28 9.45
CA GLY A 223 -8.63 -1.41 10.06
C GLY A 223 -9.25 -0.19 10.70
N SER A 224 -8.39 0.76 11.02
CA SER A 224 -8.75 2.06 11.57
C SER A 224 -8.04 3.17 10.81
N PHE A 225 -8.70 4.31 10.67
CA PHE A 225 -8.09 5.52 10.14
C PHE A 225 -8.18 6.66 11.16
N GLY A 226 -7.28 7.63 11.04
CA GLY A 226 -7.27 8.80 11.90
C GLY A 226 -6.56 9.98 11.26
N ARG A 227 -7.00 11.18 11.62
CA ARG A 227 -6.33 12.42 11.28
C ARG A 227 -6.39 13.35 12.47
N THR A 228 -5.22 13.74 12.95
CA THR A 228 -5.10 14.67 14.07
C THR A 228 -5.13 16.11 13.57
N THR A 229 -5.78 17.00 14.31
CA THR A 229 -5.62 18.45 14.12
C THR A 229 -4.54 18.93 15.06
N LEU A 230 -3.50 19.56 14.52
CA LEU A 230 -2.40 20.09 15.33
C LEU A 230 -2.84 21.36 16.08
N PRO A 231 -2.15 21.75 17.17
CA PRO A 231 -2.51 22.92 17.97
C PRO A 231 -2.56 24.25 17.19
N ASP A 232 -1.86 24.34 16.06
CA ASP A 232 -1.87 25.49 15.14
C ASP A 232 -3.08 25.49 14.17
N GLY A 233 -3.98 24.51 14.30
CA GLY A 233 -5.14 24.32 13.43
C GLY A 233 -4.81 23.64 12.10
N SER A 234 -3.55 23.32 11.84
CA SER A 234 -3.17 22.58 10.64
C SER A 234 -3.60 21.11 10.74
N LYS A 235 -3.95 20.53 9.60
CA LYS A 235 -4.32 19.11 9.50
C LYS A 235 -3.27 18.38 8.65
N PRO A 236 -2.27 17.70 9.24
CA PRO A 236 -1.33 16.87 8.50
C PRO A 236 -2.05 15.77 7.69
N PRO A 237 -1.34 15.05 6.81
CA PRO A 237 -1.87 13.83 6.22
C PRO A 237 -2.47 12.92 7.30
N GLY A 238 -3.59 12.27 6.97
CA GLY A 238 -4.15 11.27 7.86
C GLY A 238 -3.38 9.96 7.77
N THR A 239 -3.55 9.09 8.75
CA THR A 239 -2.96 7.75 8.80
C THR A 239 -4.05 6.70 8.77
N TYR A 240 -3.72 5.52 8.24
CA TYR A 240 -4.56 4.34 8.37
C TYR A 240 -3.70 3.16 8.78
N THR A 241 -4.34 2.21 9.46
CA THR A 241 -3.75 0.93 9.85
C THR A 241 -4.74 -0.16 9.50
N ILE A 242 -4.32 -1.10 8.65
CA ILE A 242 -5.02 -2.34 8.35
C ILE A 242 -4.58 -3.41 9.32
N GLN A 243 -5.52 -4.28 9.66
CA GLN A 243 -5.30 -5.43 10.51
C GLN A 243 -5.61 -6.70 9.73
N GLU A 244 -4.71 -7.68 9.78
CA GLU A 244 -4.92 -9.02 9.26
C GLU A 244 -5.23 -9.99 10.40
N PRO A 245 -6.03 -11.05 10.14
CA PRO A 245 -6.12 -12.17 11.06
C PRO A 245 -4.72 -12.73 11.31
N ASN A 246 -4.42 -12.94 12.57
CA ASN A 246 -3.17 -13.54 13.00
C ASN A 246 -3.03 -14.96 12.42
N PRO A 247 -1.97 -15.25 11.64
CA PRO A 247 -1.79 -16.56 11.02
C PRO A 247 -1.58 -17.70 12.04
N GLY A 248 -1.13 -17.40 13.26
CA GLY A 248 -1.01 -18.36 14.36
C GLY A 248 -2.32 -18.58 15.14
N ASP A 249 -3.33 -17.75 14.94
CA ASP A 249 -4.65 -17.93 15.54
C ASP A 249 -5.58 -18.68 14.58
N ILE A 250 -5.66 -19.99 14.77
CA ILE A 250 -6.53 -20.89 14.00
C ILE A 250 -8.02 -20.46 14.08
N LEU A 251 -8.41 -19.70 15.10
CA LEU A 251 -9.77 -19.18 15.25
C LEU A 251 -9.96 -17.81 14.58
N GLY A 252 -8.87 -17.15 14.14
CA GLY A 252 -8.90 -15.87 13.44
C GLY A 252 -9.43 -14.69 14.27
N ILE A 253 -9.38 -14.78 15.60
CA ILE A 253 -9.94 -13.80 16.53
C ILE A 253 -8.96 -12.66 16.77
N SER A 254 -7.67 -12.97 16.89
CA SER A 254 -6.60 -11.99 17.05
C SER A 254 -6.27 -11.34 15.71
N GLN A 255 -6.17 -10.01 15.69
CA GLN A 255 -5.77 -9.25 14.51
C GLN A 255 -4.43 -8.54 14.74
N THR A 256 -3.62 -8.42 13.70
CA THR A 256 -2.28 -7.80 13.75
C THR A 256 -2.18 -6.69 12.72
N PRO A 257 -1.58 -5.53 13.04
CA PRO A 257 -1.36 -4.47 12.06
C PRO A 257 -0.55 -4.99 10.86
N SER A 258 -1.18 -5.10 9.69
CA SER A 258 -0.53 -5.64 8.48
C SER A 258 -0.04 -4.57 7.53
N LEU A 259 -0.71 -3.41 7.50
CA LEU A 259 -0.34 -2.30 6.63
C LEU A 259 -0.60 -0.98 7.35
N THR A 260 0.40 -0.10 7.39
CA THR A 260 0.22 1.29 7.81
C THR A 260 0.59 2.20 6.66
N GLY A 261 -0.15 3.30 6.51
CA GLY A 261 0.13 4.26 5.46
C GLY A 261 -0.49 5.62 5.71
N LEU A 262 -0.42 6.45 4.68
CA LEU A 262 -0.88 7.84 4.72
C LEU A 262 -2.05 8.03 3.78
N PHE A 263 -2.91 9.00 4.10
CA PHE A 263 -3.88 9.51 3.15
C PHE A 263 -3.89 11.03 3.13
N ASN A 264 -4.13 11.57 1.94
CA ASN A 264 -4.30 13.00 1.71
C ASN A 264 -5.66 13.27 1.09
N MET A 265 -6.22 14.45 1.33
CA MET A 265 -7.44 14.88 0.64
C MET A 265 -7.13 15.24 -0.81
N ILE A 266 -8.09 15.01 -1.71
CA ILE A 266 -7.95 15.34 -3.14
C ILE A 266 -7.41 16.75 -3.40
N ASN A 267 -7.87 17.76 -2.66
CA ASN A 267 -7.47 19.16 -2.83
C ASN A 267 -6.06 19.48 -2.30
N VAL A 268 -5.53 18.63 -1.42
CA VAL A 268 -4.15 18.72 -0.97
C VAL A 268 -3.24 18.18 -2.07
N VAL A 269 -3.66 17.08 -2.71
CA VAL A 269 -2.95 16.38 -3.79
C VAL A 269 -2.98 17.16 -5.10
N PHE A 270 -4.16 17.54 -5.53
CA PHE A 270 -4.43 18.31 -6.73
C PHE A 270 -4.75 19.74 -6.30
N GLY A 271 -3.86 20.70 -6.52
CA GLY A 271 -4.05 22.06 -6.00
C GLY A 271 -5.27 22.78 -6.61
N ASN A 272 -5.58 22.52 -7.88
CA ASN A 272 -6.67 23.16 -8.64
C ASN A 272 -7.69 22.11 -9.09
N VAL A 273 -8.46 21.59 -8.14
CA VAL A 273 -9.59 20.68 -8.42
C VAL A 273 -10.78 21.49 -8.94
N SER A 274 -11.31 21.10 -10.09
CA SER A 274 -12.51 21.67 -10.70
C SER A 274 -13.78 20.94 -10.23
N THR A 275 -14.95 21.35 -10.74
CA THR A 275 -16.23 20.72 -10.38
C THR A 275 -16.38 19.31 -10.95
N PHE A 276 -15.56 18.92 -11.92
CA PHE A 276 -15.57 17.57 -12.47
C PHE A 276 -14.15 17.13 -12.83
N GLU A 277 -13.69 16.04 -12.25
CA GLU A 277 -12.35 15.50 -12.46
C GLU A 277 -12.39 14.04 -12.92
N VAL A 278 -11.45 13.70 -13.80
CA VAL A 278 -11.13 12.32 -14.18
C VAL A 278 -9.67 12.07 -13.81
N ILE A 279 -9.46 11.17 -12.86
CA ILE A 279 -8.14 10.91 -12.28
C ILE A 279 -7.84 9.42 -12.39
N LEU A 280 -6.66 9.11 -12.91
CA LEU A 280 -6.12 7.75 -12.99
C LEU A 280 -5.10 7.56 -11.88
N PHE A 281 -5.14 6.41 -11.23
CA PHE A 281 -4.26 5.99 -10.17
C PHE A 281 -3.44 4.81 -10.66
N PRO A 282 -2.13 5.00 -10.90
CA PRO A 282 -1.29 3.91 -11.35
C PRO A 282 -1.17 2.84 -10.29
N ARG A 283 -1.09 1.59 -10.74
CA ARG A 283 -0.83 0.43 -9.89
C ARG A 283 0.66 0.26 -9.62
N SER A 284 1.01 -0.40 -8.52
CA SER A 284 2.41 -0.78 -8.25
C SER A 284 3.01 -1.63 -9.37
N ALA A 285 2.20 -2.37 -10.13
CA ALA A 285 2.68 -3.16 -11.27
C ALA A 285 3.12 -2.31 -12.49
N ASP A 286 2.68 -1.05 -12.58
CA ASP A 286 2.88 -0.13 -13.72
C ASP A 286 2.70 -0.77 -15.12
N ASP A 287 1.68 -1.62 -15.27
CA ASP A 287 1.38 -2.38 -16.48
C ASP A 287 0.52 -1.61 -17.50
N GLY A 288 0.12 -0.38 -17.17
CA GLY A 288 -0.79 0.46 -17.97
C GLY A 288 -2.27 0.22 -17.69
N ILE A 289 -2.59 -0.65 -16.73
CA ILE A 289 -3.93 -0.79 -16.17
C ILE A 289 -4.00 0.04 -14.90
N ASP A 290 -4.64 1.19 -14.98
CA ASP A 290 -4.77 2.13 -13.88
C ASP A 290 -6.18 2.05 -13.27
N GLN A 291 -6.31 2.28 -11.96
CA GLN A 291 -7.62 2.57 -11.38
C GLN A 291 -8.08 3.94 -11.87
N ILE A 292 -9.35 4.10 -12.22
CA ILE A 292 -9.91 5.40 -12.63
C ILE A 292 -11.00 5.83 -11.66
N VAL A 293 -11.03 7.13 -11.36
CA VAL A 293 -12.15 7.78 -10.69
C VAL A 293 -12.66 8.93 -11.54
N LEU A 294 -13.97 8.99 -11.69
CA LEU A 294 -14.67 10.14 -12.25
C LEU A 294 -15.50 10.74 -11.13
N VAL A 295 -15.30 12.02 -10.84
CA VAL A 295 -15.90 12.66 -9.67
C VAL A 295 -16.43 14.04 -10.02
N ALA A 296 -17.71 14.27 -9.74
CA ALA A 296 -18.31 15.60 -9.71
C ALA A 296 -18.34 16.11 -8.28
N LEU A 297 -17.90 17.35 -8.07
CA LEU A 297 -17.66 17.94 -6.75
C LEU A 297 -18.52 19.19 -6.54
N ASP A 298 -18.96 19.40 -5.30
CA ASP A 298 -19.59 20.64 -4.86
C ASP A 298 -18.57 21.75 -4.51
N ALA A 299 -19.06 22.90 -4.07
CA ALA A 299 -18.22 24.05 -3.68
C ALA A 299 -17.34 23.77 -2.44
N GLN A 300 -17.62 22.72 -1.68
CA GLN A 300 -16.89 22.26 -0.51
C GLN A 300 -15.98 21.06 -0.83
N LEU A 301 -15.83 20.73 -2.13
CA LEU A 301 -15.04 19.61 -2.64
C LEU A 301 -15.53 18.25 -2.13
N LYS A 302 -16.84 18.12 -1.90
CA LYS A 302 -17.50 16.85 -1.62
C LYS A 302 -18.09 16.31 -2.91
N ALA A 303 -17.92 15.01 -3.12
CA ALA A 303 -18.45 14.32 -4.28
C ALA A 303 -19.97 14.24 -4.22
N THR A 304 -20.60 14.68 -5.31
CA THR A 304 -22.03 14.62 -5.56
C THR A 304 -22.39 13.47 -6.50
N THR A 305 -21.45 13.10 -7.37
CA THR A 305 -21.48 11.90 -8.22
C THR A 305 -20.08 11.30 -8.25
N LEU A 306 -19.96 9.99 -8.04
CA LEU A 306 -18.67 9.30 -7.94
C LEU A 306 -18.74 7.94 -8.65
N TYR A 307 -17.83 7.74 -9.59
CA TYR A 307 -17.68 6.51 -10.36
C TYR A 307 -16.24 6.01 -10.22
N LEU A 308 -16.07 4.69 -10.11
CA LEU A 308 -14.76 4.03 -10.05
C LEU A 308 -14.67 2.94 -11.11
N GLY A 309 -13.46 2.57 -11.50
CA GLY A 309 -13.26 1.39 -12.34
C GLY A 309 -11.81 1.28 -12.79
N GLN A 310 -11.62 0.89 -14.04
CA GLN A 310 -10.30 0.68 -14.62
C GLN A 310 -10.13 1.43 -15.95
N ALA A 311 -8.92 1.90 -16.18
CA ALA A 311 -8.44 2.47 -17.41
C ALA A 311 -7.31 1.59 -17.97
N ASP A 312 -7.38 1.27 -19.25
CA ASP A 312 -6.31 0.62 -19.99
C ASP A 312 -5.67 1.66 -20.92
N LEU A 313 -4.48 2.13 -20.54
CA LEU A 313 -3.72 3.10 -21.30
C LEU A 313 -3.13 2.52 -22.59
N ASN A 314 -2.95 1.19 -22.67
CA ASN A 314 -2.45 0.52 -23.86
C ASN A 314 -3.56 0.40 -24.91
N ALA A 315 -4.77 0.03 -24.48
CA ALA A 315 -5.95 -0.03 -25.34
C ALA A 315 -6.54 1.37 -25.61
N GLY A 316 -6.20 2.36 -24.78
CA GLY A 316 -6.79 3.71 -24.85
C GLY A 316 -8.28 3.69 -24.48
N THR A 317 -8.67 2.89 -23.49
CA THR A 317 -10.07 2.73 -23.08
C THR A 317 -10.24 2.81 -21.56
N PHE A 318 -11.46 3.05 -21.10
CA PHE A 318 -11.80 2.94 -19.69
C PHE A 318 -13.22 2.42 -19.50
N SER A 319 -13.49 1.87 -18.32
CA SER A 319 -14.82 1.53 -17.85
C SER A 319 -14.95 1.87 -16.37
N ALA A 320 -16.09 2.46 -15.99
CA ALA A 320 -16.36 2.84 -14.61
C ALA A 320 -17.83 2.60 -14.25
N HIS A 321 -18.08 2.35 -12.96
CA HIS A 321 -19.39 2.12 -12.39
C HIS A 321 -19.63 3.01 -11.15
N PRO A 322 -20.89 3.26 -10.78
CA PRO A 322 -21.24 4.00 -9.56
C PRO A 322 -20.62 3.44 -8.29
N ILE A 323 -20.25 4.30 -7.32
CA ILE A 323 -19.60 3.90 -6.06
C ILE A 323 -20.38 2.88 -5.21
N ASP A 324 -21.71 2.84 -5.31
CA ASP A 324 -22.54 1.85 -4.62
C ASP A 324 -22.39 0.42 -5.15
N GLN A 325 -21.69 0.24 -6.28
CA GLN A 325 -21.45 -1.06 -6.92
C GLN A 325 -20.03 -1.58 -6.67
N LEU A 326 -19.31 -1.07 -5.67
CA LEU A 326 -17.89 -1.38 -5.36
C LEU A 326 -17.55 -2.89 -5.40
N ASP A 327 -18.39 -3.75 -4.83
CA ASP A 327 -18.18 -5.20 -4.75
C ASP A 327 -19.12 -6.00 -5.69
N ALA A 328 -19.77 -5.33 -6.65
CA ALA A 328 -20.73 -5.99 -7.54
C ALA A 328 -20.01 -6.83 -8.61
N VAL A 329 -20.38 -8.11 -8.71
CA VAL A 329 -19.86 -9.03 -9.75
C VAL A 329 -20.27 -8.60 -11.17
N SER A 330 -21.42 -7.94 -11.30
CA SER A 330 -21.92 -7.37 -12.55
C SER A 330 -22.55 -6.00 -12.26
N PRO A 331 -21.74 -4.93 -12.22
CA PRO A 331 -22.23 -3.61 -11.86
C PRO A 331 -23.26 -3.10 -12.88
N THR A 332 -24.25 -2.35 -12.39
CA THR A 332 -25.21 -1.62 -13.23
C THR A 332 -24.77 -0.17 -13.41
N GLY A 333 -25.32 0.53 -14.41
CA GLY A 333 -24.96 1.93 -14.65
C GLY A 333 -23.53 2.15 -15.15
N VAL A 334 -22.90 1.12 -15.72
CA VAL A 334 -21.53 1.21 -16.26
C VAL A 334 -21.47 2.23 -17.39
N ILE A 335 -20.46 3.08 -17.33
CA ILE A 335 -20.03 3.96 -18.43
C ILE A 335 -18.71 3.45 -18.98
N SER A 336 -18.47 3.65 -20.27
CA SER A 336 -17.18 3.36 -20.88
C SER A 336 -16.82 4.40 -21.93
N GLY A 337 -15.53 4.44 -22.28
CA GLY A 337 -15.01 5.47 -23.13
C GLY A 337 -13.60 5.23 -23.62
N THR A 338 -13.04 6.25 -24.26
CA THR A 338 -11.69 6.25 -24.84
C THR A 338 -10.78 7.25 -24.14
N LEU A 339 -9.49 6.94 -24.11
CA LEU A 339 -8.39 7.78 -23.65
C LEU A 339 -7.47 8.05 -24.84
N THR A 340 -7.29 9.33 -25.18
CA THR A 340 -6.48 9.76 -26.35
C THR A 340 -5.59 10.94 -25.98
N ASN A 341 -4.73 11.37 -26.93
CA ASN A 341 -3.82 12.50 -26.75
C ASN A 341 -3.00 12.38 -25.45
N LEU A 342 -2.30 11.26 -25.30
CA LEU A 342 -1.52 10.96 -24.09
C LEU A 342 -0.26 11.81 -24.06
N HIS A 343 -0.05 12.54 -22.97
CA HIS A 343 1.08 13.45 -22.80
C HIS A 343 1.84 13.18 -21.50
N ASP A 344 3.16 13.42 -21.54
CA ASP A 344 4.01 13.45 -20.36
C ASP A 344 3.92 14.78 -19.59
N ALA A 345 4.74 14.93 -18.54
CA ALA A 345 4.79 16.13 -17.70
C ALA A 345 5.21 17.40 -18.49
N ALA A 346 5.95 17.24 -19.58
CA ALA A 346 6.39 18.32 -20.45
C ALA A 346 5.35 18.66 -21.54
N GLY A 347 4.23 17.92 -21.60
CA GLY A 347 3.21 18.06 -22.65
C GLY A 347 3.58 17.37 -23.97
N THR A 348 4.64 16.56 -23.99
CA THR A 348 5.04 15.81 -25.18
C THR A 348 4.15 14.58 -25.33
N THR A 349 3.71 14.29 -26.56
CA THR A 349 2.93 13.07 -26.84
C THR A 349 3.76 11.84 -26.55
N VAL A 350 3.20 10.90 -25.79
CA VAL A 350 3.86 9.65 -25.42
C VAL A 350 2.99 8.44 -25.74
N THR A 351 3.65 7.32 -26.03
CA THR A 351 3.00 6.00 -26.20
C THR A 351 3.33 5.06 -25.05
N ALA A 352 4.37 5.34 -24.28
CA ALA A 352 4.73 4.57 -23.10
C ALA A 352 3.83 4.96 -21.92
N GLN A 353 3.05 4.00 -21.42
CA GLN A 353 2.12 4.16 -20.31
C GLN A 353 2.78 4.74 -19.05
N ALA A 354 4.03 4.33 -18.76
CA ALA A 354 4.78 4.80 -17.60
C ALA A 354 5.00 6.33 -17.59
N LYS A 355 4.99 6.94 -18.78
CA LYS A 355 5.24 8.36 -19.01
C LYS A 355 3.98 9.20 -19.05
N VAL A 356 2.79 8.59 -19.13
CA VAL A 356 1.53 9.32 -19.23
C VAL A 356 1.31 10.10 -17.93
N ARG A 357 0.99 11.39 -18.06
CA ARG A 357 0.61 12.28 -16.95
C ARG A 357 -0.77 12.87 -17.15
N GLN A 358 -1.19 13.04 -18.40
CA GLN A 358 -2.52 13.55 -18.74
C GLN A 358 -2.93 13.12 -20.14
N GLY A 359 -4.20 13.31 -20.46
CA GLY A 359 -4.71 13.18 -21.81
C GLY A 359 -6.16 13.62 -21.92
N THR A 360 -6.82 13.18 -22.98
CA THR A 360 -8.24 13.47 -23.24
C THR A 360 -9.07 12.20 -22.99
N PHE A 361 -10.15 12.32 -22.24
CA PHE A 361 -11.14 11.25 -22.13
C PHE A 361 -12.38 11.59 -22.98
N THR A 362 -13.11 10.57 -23.43
CA THR A 362 -14.43 10.71 -24.02
C THR A 362 -15.31 9.54 -23.59
N ILE A 363 -16.47 9.81 -22.98
CA ILE A 363 -17.49 8.80 -22.67
C ILE A 363 -18.21 8.46 -23.98
N THR A 364 -18.16 7.19 -24.37
CA THR A 364 -18.75 6.71 -25.63
C THR A 364 -19.95 5.79 -25.41
N THR A 365 -20.04 5.15 -24.23
CA THR A 365 -21.19 4.32 -23.87
C THR A 365 -21.64 4.58 -22.43
N GLY A 366 -22.90 4.24 -22.15
CA GLY A 366 -23.60 4.64 -20.93
C GLY A 366 -24.13 6.07 -21.02
N GLY A 367 -25.16 6.38 -20.24
CA GLY A 367 -25.65 7.77 -20.13
C GLY A 367 -24.66 8.60 -19.33
N VAL A 368 -24.36 9.83 -19.79
CA VAL A 368 -23.47 10.74 -19.05
C VAL A 368 -24.14 11.14 -17.73
N PRO A 369 -23.57 10.77 -16.57
CA PRO A 369 -24.16 11.08 -15.27
C PRO A 369 -24.26 12.58 -15.02
N THR A 370 -25.18 12.99 -14.14
CA THR A 370 -25.31 14.39 -13.75
C THR A 370 -24.01 14.91 -13.14
N GLY A 371 -23.58 16.09 -13.61
CA GLY A 371 -22.33 16.73 -13.20
C GLY A 371 -21.10 16.30 -14.00
N PHE A 372 -21.20 15.25 -14.83
CA PHE A 372 -20.07 14.81 -15.66
C PHE A 372 -20.09 15.53 -17.01
N ALA A 373 -18.89 15.78 -17.55
CA ALA A 373 -18.72 16.15 -18.95
C ALA A 373 -18.52 14.90 -19.80
N ALA A 374 -19.08 14.87 -21.02
CA ALA A 374 -18.91 13.76 -21.96
C ALA A 374 -17.47 13.64 -22.47
N THR A 375 -16.71 14.74 -22.47
CA THR A 375 -15.31 14.81 -22.89
C THR A 375 -14.57 15.85 -22.07
N GLY A 376 -13.26 15.70 -21.92
CA GLY A 376 -12.42 16.62 -21.18
C GLY A 376 -11.02 16.05 -20.94
N ARG A 377 -10.31 16.66 -19.99
CA ARG A 377 -8.98 16.20 -19.59
C ARG A 377 -9.07 15.13 -18.51
N PHE A 378 -8.21 14.13 -18.58
CA PHE A 378 -7.87 13.30 -17.41
C PHE A 378 -6.43 13.57 -16.97
N VAL A 379 -6.14 13.30 -15.70
CA VAL A 379 -4.79 13.36 -15.13
C VAL A 379 -4.42 12.01 -14.51
N VAL A 380 -3.15 11.65 -14.53
CA VAL A 380 -2.62 10.45 -13.87
C VAL A 380 -1.91 10.90 -12.60
N PHE A 381 -2.16 10.21 -11.49
CA PHE A 381 -1.51 10.49 -10.19
C PHE A 381 -0.06 9.97 -10.19
N ARG A 382 0.76 10.68 -10.95
CA ARG A 382 2.22 10.54 -11.10
C ARG A 382 2.80 11.95 -11.11
N ILE A 383 3.98 12.16 -10.51
CA ILE A 383 4.64 13.47 -10.49
C ILE A 383 5.30 13.78 -11.83
#